data_AF-A0A935P9M2-F1
#
_entry.id   AF-A0A935P9M2-F1
#
_cell.length_a   1.000
_cell.length_b   1.000
_cell.length_c   1.000
_cell.angle_alpha   90.00
_cell.angle_beta   90.00
_cell.angle_gamma   90.00
#
_symmetry.space_group_name_H-M   'P 1'
#
loop_
_entity.id
_entity.type
_entity.pdbx_description
1 polymer ?
#
loop_
_entity_poly.entity_id
_entity_poly.type
_entity_poly.pdbx_seq_one_letter_code
_entity_poly.pdbx_strand_id
1 'polypeptide(L)' 'MTIPPGPPPHDRSGLFHGMQFGVSVALGLGAGLWVDRRWSTEPWGVVLGFLGGAVLGFYHLIRSDH' A
#
# COMPACT_ATOMS: atom_id res chain seq x y z
N MET A 1 11.55 -38.24 27.92
CA MET A 1 11.28 -36.78 28.02
C MET A 1 11.04 -36.27 26.61
N THR A 2 9.80 -35.95 26.26
CA THR A 2 9.44 -35.34 24.96
C THR A 2 9.43 -33.83 25.14
N ILE A 3 10.26 -33.10 24.39
CA ILE A 3 10.30 -31.65 24.41
C ILE A 3 8.99 -31.15 23.78
N PRO A 4 8.22 -30.26 24.44
CA PRO A 4 7.03 -29.68 23.83
C PRO A 4 7.44 -28.89 22.58
N PRO A 5 6.65 -28.95 21.48
CA PRO A 5 6.95 -28.15 20.30
C PRO A 5 7.01 -26.67 20.69
N GLY A 6 8.09 -26.00 20.29
CA GLY A 6 8.23 -24.56 20.48
C GLY A 6 7.11 -23.79 19.77
N PRO A 7 6.87 -22.52 20.16
CA PRO A 7 5.83 -21.71 19.53
C PRO A 7 6.05 -21.63 18.01
N PRO A 8 4.97 -21.66 17.21
CA PRO A 8 5.06 -21.60 15.76
C PRO A 8 5.76 -20.29 15.32
N PRO A 9 6.56 -20.33 14.23
CA PRO A 9 7.20 -19.13 13.70
C PRO A 9 6.17 -18.04 13.45
N HIS A 10 6.44 -16.83 13.97
CA HIS A 10 5.65 -15.64 13.70
C HIS A 10 5.72 -15.31 12.20
N ASP A 11 4.55 -15.28 11.57
CA ASP A 11 4.39 -15.04 10.15
C ASP A 11 4.66 -13.56 9.83
N ARG A 12 5.92 -13.23 9.56
CA ARG A 12 6.35 -11.84 9.25
C ARG A 12 5.76 -11.34 7.94
N SER A 13 5.22 -12.24 7.13
CA SER A 13 4.56 -11.99 5.85
C SER A 13 3.49 -10.89 5.98
N GLY A 14 2.64 -10.92 7.01
CA GLY A 14 1.59 -9.91 7.19
C GLY A 14 2.12 -8.47 7.34
N LEU A 15 3.28 -8.31 8.00
CA LEU A 15 3.94 -7.01 8.19
C LEU A 15 4.50 -6.45 6.88
N PHE A 16 5.09 -7.32 6.05
CA PHE A 16 5.61 -6.94 4.74
C PHE A 16 4.48 -6.53 3.78
N HIS A 17 3.35 -7.25 3.79
CA HIS A 17 2.18 -6.90 2.97
C HIS A 17 1.58 -5.55 3.39
N GLY A 18 1.44 -5.31 4.70
CA GLY A 18 0.97 -4.02 5.21
C GLY A 18 1.89 -2.85 4.85
N MET A 19 3.22 -3.05 4.92
CA MET A 19 4.19 -2.03 4.51
C MET A 19 4.15 -1.75 3.01
N GLN A 20 4.07 -2.77 2.15
CA GLN A 20 3.94 -2.57 0.70
C GLN A 20 2.68 -1.78 0.34
N PHE A 21 1.55 -2.08 0.99
CA PHE A 21 0.31 -1.33 0.81
C PHE A 21 0.48 0.13 1.25
N GLY A 22 1.03 0.37 2.45
CA GLY A 22 1.27 1.74 2.93
C GLY A 22 2.19 2.56 2.01
N VAL A 23 3.28 1.95 1.50
CA VAL A 23 4.23 2.61 0.61
C VAL A 23 3.60 2.92 -0.75
N SER A 24 2.83 2.01 -1.34
CA SER A 24 2.15 2.25 -2.62
C SER A 24 1.13 3.39 -2.54
N VAL A 25 0.35 3.46 -1.45
CA VAL A 25 -0.58 4.57 -1.20
C VAL A 25 0.18 5.89 -0.99
N ALA A 26 1.24 5.88 -0.20
CA ALA A 26 2.07 7.08 0.05
C ALA A 26 2.72 7.61 -1.24
N LEU A 27 3.21 6.73 -2.11
CA LEU A 27 3.77 7.09 -3.41
C LEU A 27 2.70 7.66 -4.35
N GLY A 28 1.51 7.06 -4.39
CA GLY A 28 0.38 7.57 -5.20
C GLY A 28 -0.07 8.98 -4.75
N LEU A 29 -0.19 9.19 -3.45
CA LEU A 29 -0.51 10.50 -2.86
C LEU A 29 0.59 11.53 -3.13
N GLY A 30 1.86 11.17 -2.92
CA GLY A 30 3.00 12.05 -3.18
C GLY A 30 3.11 12.45 -4.66
N ALA A 31 2.91 11.50 -5.57
CA ALA A 31 2.89 11.75 -7.01
C ALA A 31 1.71 12.65 -7.40
N GLY A 32 0.52 12.41 -6.86
CA GLY A 32 -0.66 13.25 -7.09
C GLY A 32 -0.47 14.70 -6.62
N LEU A 33 0.13 14.90 -5.44
CA LEU A 33 0.47 16.23 -4.92
C LEU A 33 1.54 16.94 -5.74
N TRP A 34 2.52 16.20 -6.27
CA TRP A 34 3.56 16.76 -7.14
C TRP A 34 2.99 17.21 -8.50
N VAL A 35 2.09 16.39 -9.07
CA VAL A 35 1.34 16.70 -10.30
C VAL A 35 0.47 17.95 -10.12
N ASP A 36 -0.27 18.04 -9.01
CA ASP A 36 -1.13 19.19 -8.72
C ASP A 36 -0.31 20.48 -8.56
N ARG A 37 0.84 20.39 -7.87
CA ARG A 37 1.79 21.51 -7.75
C ARG A 37 2.43 21.92 -9.07
N ARG A 38 2.63 21.00 -10.00
CA ARG A 38 3.29 21.29 -11.29
C ARG A 38 2.37 21.99 -12.28
N TRP A 39 1.07 21.70 -12.23
CA TRP A 39 0.08 22.20 -13.18
C TRP A 39 -0.93 23.21 -12.60
N SER A 40 -0.88 23.53 -11.30
CA SER A 40 -1.79 24.50 -10.66
C SER A 40 -3.27 24.19 -10.91
N THR A 41 -3.59 22.92 -11.15
CA THR A 41 -4.93 22.43 -11.50
C THR A 41 -5.67 22.02 -10.23
N GLU A 42 -5.81 22.96 -9.29
CA GLU A 42 -6.51 22.70 -8.04
C GLU A 42 -7.98 22.28 -8.35
N PRO A 43 -8.49 21.11 -7.90
CA PRO A 43 -7.89 20.03 -7.10
C PRO A 43 -7.92 18.65 -7.82
N TRP A 44 -7.70 18.61 -9.13
CA TRP A 44 -7.93 17.40 -9.93
C TRP A 44 -6.78 16.38 -9.83
N GLY A 45 -5.54 16.85 -9.64
CA GLY A 45 -4.37 15.98 -9.48
C GLY A 45 -4.38 15.21 -8.16
N VAL A 46 -4.84 15.82 -7.08
CA VAL A 46 -5.05 15.13 -5.80
C VAL A 46 -6.17 14.09 -5.89
N VAL A 47 -7.29 14.42 -6.55
CA VAL A 47 -8.42 13.48 -6.71
C VAL A 47 -8.02 12.27 -7.56
N LEU A 48 -7.36 12.49 -8.70
CA LEU A 48 -6.89 11.42 -9.57
C LEU A 48 -5.74 10.62 -8.95
N GLY A 49 -4.84 11.26 -8.21
CA GLY A 49 -3.77 10.60 -7.47
C GLY A 49 -4.28 9.74 -6.32
N PHE A 50 -5.29 10.21 -5.58
CA PHE A 50 -5.97 9.44 -4.55
C PHE A 50 -6.73 8.26 -5.14
N LEU A 51 -7.54 8.47 -6.18
CA LEU A 51 -8.26 7.39 -6.88
C LEU A 51 -7.30 6.36 -7.47
N GLY A 52 -6.24 6.81 -8.14
CA GLY A 52 -5.21 5.94 -8.71
C GLY A 52 -4.47 5.13 -7.65
N GLY A 53 -4.03 5.77 -6.57
CA GLY A 53 -3.36 5.11 -5.45
C GLY A 53 -4.28 4.11 -4.72
N ALA A 54 -5.55 4.46 -4.52
CA ALA A 54 -6.54 3.56 -3.93
C ALA A 54 -6.78 2.34 -4.82
N VAL A 55 -6.99 2.53 -6.13
CA VAL A 55 -7.19 1.43 -7.09
C VAL A 55 -5.97 0.52 -7.13
N LEU A 56 -4.76 1.08 -7.16
CA LEU A 56 -3.52 0.30 -7.21
C LEU A 56 -3.29 -0.47 -5.91
N GLY A 57 -3.56 0.15 -4.76
CA GLY A 57 -3.49 -0.50 -3.45
C GLY A 57 -4.50 -1.64 -3.33
N PHE A 58 -5.75 -1.43 -3.74
CA PHE A 58 -6.77 -2.49 -3.78
C PHE A 58 -6.39 -3.61 -4.77
N TYR A 59 -5.83 -3.27 -5.92
CA TYR A 59 -5.36 -4.26 -6.88
C TYR A 59 -4.26 -5.15 -6.30
N HIS A 60 -3.30 -4.58 -5.56
CA HIS A 60 -2.25 -5.35 -4.88
C HIS A 60 -2.83 -6.26 -3.78
N LEU A 61 -3.82 -5.76 -3.03
CA LEU A 61 -4.44 -6.50 -1.93
C LEU A 61 -5.28 -7.69 -2.42
N ILE A 62 -6.05 -7.50 -3.51
CA ILE A 62 -6.83 -8.56 -4.16
C ILE A 62 -5.91 -9.56 -4.87
N ARG A 63 -4.82 -9.08 -5.48
CA ARG A 63 -3.87 -9.95 -6.18
C ARG A 63 -2.99 -10.76 -5.24
N SER A 64 -2.70 -10.27 -4.04
CA SER A 64 -1.99 -11.05 -3.01
C SER A 64 -2.82 -12.21 -2.45
N ASP A 65 -4.14 -12.23 -2.68
CA ASP A 65 -5.07 -13.26 -2.21
C ASP A 65 -5.34 -14.37 -3.26
N HIS A 66 -4.68 -14.36 -4.42
CA HIS A 66 -4.73 -15.41 -5.47
C HIS A 66 -3.34 -15.94 -5.79
#